data_AF-A0A1Q9AJM5-F1
#
_entry.id   AF-A0A1Q9AJM5-F1
#
_cell.length_a   1.000
_cell.length_b   1.000
_cell.length_c   1.000
_cell.angle_alpha   90.00
_cell.angle_beta   90.00
_cell.angle_gamma   90.00
#
_symmetry.space_group_name_H-M   'P 1'
#
loop_
_entity.id
_entity.type
_entity.pdbx_description
1 polymer ?
#
loop_
_entity_poly.entity_id
_entity_poly.type
_entity_poly.pdbx_seq_one_letter_code
_entity_poly.pdbx_strand_id
1 'polypeptide(L)'
;MKWVLIAWGGPMLFLSGWYVLSFYDLNFGLYFFSREMHDLVMEIYGGVLGLPSEAVPPLVGRALVVDTLLVFGLLALRRRRVLSAWVRRRILARAQAAGGQAVAAQSDASSDTARASAVSLSSAP
;
A
#
# COMPACT_ATOMS: atom_id res chain seq x y z
N MET A 1 2.03 10.12 -10.22
CA MET A 1 2.11 8.64 -10.23
C MET A 1 0.82 7.91 -9.79
N LYS A 2 -0.05 8.46 -8.94
CA LYS A 2 -1.32 7.81 -8.55
C LYS A 2 -2.33 7.68 -9.70
N TRP A 3 -2.34 8.65 -10.62
CA TRP A 3 -3.22 8.67 -11.78
C TRP A 3 -2.89 7.57 -12.80
N VAL A 4 -1.61 7.24 -13.02
CA VAL A 4 -1.22 6.14 -13.92
C VAL A 4 -1.71 4.80 -13.38
N LEU A 5 -1.62 4.58 -12.07
CA LEU A 5 -2.11 3.35 -11.43
C LEU A 5 -3.64 3.23 -11.45
N ILE A 6 -4.36 4.35 -11.36
CA ILE A 6 -5.83 4.35 -11.41
C ILE A 6 -6.33 4.27 -12.85
N ALA A 7 -5.69 4.99 -13.77
CA ALA A 7 -6.02 4.95 -15.19
C ALA A 7 -5.66 3.60 -15.82
N TRP A 8 -4.72 2.85 -15.25
CA TRP A 8 -4.36 1.51 -15.70
C TRP A 8 -5.06 0.39 -14.91
N GLY A 9 -5.07 0.49 -13.58
CA GLY A 9 -5.71 -0.50 -12.71
C GLY A 9 -7.23 -0.40 -12.69
N GLY A 10 -7.81 0.79 -12.92
CA GLY A 10 -9.25 1.00 -12.99
C GLY A 10 -9.94 0.17 -14.06
N PRO A 11 -9.54 0.24 -15.35
CA PRO A 11 -10.14 -0.59 -16.40
C PRO A 11 -9.91 -2.09 -16.18
N MET A 12 -8.76 -2.50 -15.63
CA MET A 12 -8.52 -3.91 -15.29
C MET A 12 -9.40 -4.40 -14.13
N LEU A 13 -9.57 -3.59 -13.08
CA LEU A 13 -10.43 -3.91 -11.95
C LEU A 13 -11.91 -3.92 -12.35
N PHE A 14 -12.30 -3.03 -13.25
CA PHE A 14 -13.65 -2.98 -13.80
C PHE A 14 -13.96 -4.25 -14.61
N LEU A 15 -13.05 -4.65 -15.50
CA LEU A 15 -13.22 -5.83 -16.34
C LEU A 15 -13.24 -7.13 -15.52
N SER A 16 -12.33 -7.26 -14.55
CA SER A 16 -12.29 -8.40 -13.63
C SER A 16 -13.51 -8.44 -12.70
N GLY A 17 -13.92 -7.29 -12.17
CA GLY A 17 -15.13 -7.16 -11.36
C GLY A 17 -16.37 -7.59 -12.14
N TRP A 18 -16.53 -7.11 -13.37
CA TRP A 18 -17.61 -7.54 -14.27
C TRP A 18 -17.58 -9.05 -14.50
N TYR A 19 -16.42 -9.62 -14.87
CA TYR A 19 -16.27 -11.05 -15.14
C TYR A 19 -16.71 -11.91 -13.95
N VAL A 20 -16.24 -11.57 -12.74
CA VAL A 20 -16.60 -12.29 -11.50
C VAL A 20 -18.09 -12.17 -11.23
N LEU A 21 -18.62 -10.95 -11.28
CA LEU A 21 -20.02 -10.68 -10.96
C LEU A 21 -20.97 -11.42 -11.91
N SER A 22 -20.64 -11.43 -13.20
CA SER A 22 -21.38 -12.16 -14.24
C SER A 22 -21.30 -13.68 -14.07
N PHE A 23 -20.13 -14.20 -13.66
CA PHE A 23 -19.93 -15.64 -13.44
C PHE A 23 -20.72 -16.18 -12.24
N TYR A 24 -20.81 -15.40 -11.15
CA TYR A 24 -21.59 -15.74 -9.95
C TYR A 24 -23.09 -15.42 -10.08
N ASP A 25 -23.55 -15.00 -11.27
CA ASP A 25 -24.93 -14.59 -11.53
C ASP A 25 -25.43 -13.54 -10.53
N LEU A 26 -24.56 -12.57 -10.20
CA LEU A 26 -24.88 -11.42 -9.37
C LEU A 26 -25.45 -10.29 -10.26
N ASN A 27 -26.58 -10.59 -10.87
CA ASN A 27 -27.37 -9.69 -11.68
C ASN A 27 -28.27 -8.85 -10.77
N PHE A 28 -27.84 -7.64 -10.43
CA PHE A 28 -28.62 -6.62 -9.70
C PHE A 28 -29.83 -6.07 -10.51
N GLY A 29 -30.50 -6.92 -11.29
CA GLY A 29 -31.51 -6.54 -12.29
C GLY A 29 -30.94 -6.04 -13.62
N LEU A 30 -29.61 -6.05 -13.78
CA LEU A 30 -28.92 -5.61 -14.99
C LEU A 30 -28.50 -6.82 -15.82
N TYR A 31 -29.02 -6.91 -17.06
CA TYR A 31 -28.69 -7.98 -18.02
C TYR A 31 -27.19 -8.07 -18.31
N PHE A 32 -26.48 -6.95 -18.22
CA PHE A 32 -25.04 -6.90 -18.47
C PHE A 32 -24.21 -7.77 -17.49
N PHE A 33 -24.68 -7.99 -16.26
CA PHE A 33 -24.02 -8.85 -15.27
C PHE A 33 -24.69 -10.23 -15.18
N SER A 34 -25.54 -10.60 -16.14
CA SER A 34 -26.15 -11.92 -16.14
C SER A 34 -25.16 -12.96 -16.63
N ARG A 35 -25.39 -14.21 -16.22
CA ARG A 35 -24.63 -15.33 -16.77
C ARG A 35 -24.85 -15.53 -18.27
N GLU A 36 -26.03 -15.19 -18.76
CA GLU A 36 -26.39 -15.30 -20.18
C GLU A 36 -25.56 -14.36 -21.06
N MET A 37 -25.34 -13.11 -20.63
CA MET A 37 -24.45 -12.17 -21.33
C MET A 37 -23.00 -12.65 -21.29
N HIS A 38 -22.56 -13.21 -20.16
CA HIS A 38 -21.23 -13.78 -20.03
C HIS A 38 -20.98 -14.90 -21.04
N ASP A 39 -21.92 -15.85 -21.12
CA ASP A 39 -21.83 -17.00 -22.01
C ASP A 39 -21.82 -16.55 -23.48
N LEU A 40 -22.65 -15.55 -23.84
CA LEU A 40 -22.64 -14.94 -25.17
C LEU A 40 -21.29 -14.31 -25.52
N VAL A 41 -20.70 -13.54 -24.61
CA VAL A 41 -19.39 -12.90 -24.83
C VAL A 41 -18.28 -13.95 -24.92
N MET A 42 -18.34 -15.01 -24.10
CA MET A 42 -17.40 -16.13 -24.12
C MET A 42 -17.52 -16.94 -25.42
N GLU A 43 -18.71 -17.12 -25.96
CA GLU A 43 -18.95 -17.76 -27.26
C GLU A 43 -18.32 -16.95 -28.40
N ILE A 44 -18.55 -15.64 -28.41
CA ILE A 44 -17.94 -14.73 -29.40
C ILE A 44 -16.41 -14.75 -29.28
N TYR A 45 -15.86 -14.68 -28.06
CA TYR A 45 -14.42 -14.73 -27.84
C TYR A 45 -13.81 -16.08 -28.20
N GLY A 46 -14.49 -17.19 -27.85
CA GLY A 46 -14.10 -18.55 -28.23
C GLY A 46 -14.06 -18.72 -29.75
N GLY A 47 -15.04 -18.15 -30.46
CA GLY A 47 -15.07 -18.11 -31.92
C GLY A 47 -13.92 -17.31 -32.54
N VAL A 48 -13.50 -16.21 -31.91
CA VAL A 48 -12.35 -15.40 -32.37
C VAL A 48 -11.01 -16.08 -32.09
N LEU A 49 -10.88 -16.78 -30.96
CA LEU A 49 -9.64 -17.45 -30.53
C LEU A 49 -9.50 -18.90 -31.03
N GLY A 50 -10.56 -19.50 -31.56
CA GLY A 50 -10.58 -20.90 -32.01
C GLY A 50 -10.46 -21.92 -30.87
N LEU A 51 -10.81 -21.53 -29.64
CA LEU A 51 -10.78 -22.38 -28.43
C LEU A 51 -12.20 -22.82 -28.04
N PRO A 52 -12.39 -24.06 -27.54
CA PRO A 52 -13.68 -24.50 -27.03
C PRO A 52 -14.08 -23.65 -25.81
N SER A 53 -15.31 -23.12 -25.83
CA SER A 53 -15.90 -22.22 -24.83
C SER A 53 -15.84 -22.78 -23.41
N GLU A 54 -15.79 -24.10 -23.25
CA GLU A 54 -15.73 -24.82 -21.98
C GLU A 54 -14.38 -24.69 -21.25
N ALA A 55 -13.28 -24.45 -21.98
CA ALA A 55 -11.93 -24.34 -21.40
C ALA A 55 -11.60 -22.92 -20.91
N VAL A 56 -12.38 -21.91 -21.33
CA VAL A 56 -12.11 -20.48 -21.08
C VAL A 56 -12.36 -20.07 -19.62
N PRO A 57 -13.47 -20.47 -18.96
CA PRO A 57 -13.77 -20.03 -17.59
C PRO A 57 -12.70 -20.36 -16.54
N PRO A 58 -12.10 -21.57 -16.51
CA PRO A 58 -11.05 -21.88 -15.53
C PRO A 58 -9.72 -21.17 -15.84
N LEU A 59 -9.42 -20.82 -17.10
CA LEU A 59 -8.25 -20.01 -17.43
C LEU A 59 -8.42 -18.55 -16.96
N VAL A 60 -9.60 -17.98 -17.13
CA VAL A 60 -9.87 -16.61 -16.68
C VAL A 60 -9.95 -16.53 -15.15
N GLY A 61 -10.48 -17.56 -14.47
CA GLY A 61 -10.40 -17.66 -13.01
C GLY A 61 -8.95 -17.63 -12.48
N ARG A 62 -8.03 -18.33 -13.16
CA ARG A 62 -6.60 -18.27 -12.85
C ARG A 62 -5.99 -16.89 -13.16
N ALA A 63 -6.36 -16.29 -14.28
CA ALA A 63 -5.93 -14.93 -14.63
C ALA A 63 -6.37 -13.90 -13.57
N LEU A 64 -7.55 -14.08 -12.98
CA LEU A 64 -8.10 -13.21 -11.94
C LEU A 64 -7.39 -13.34 -10.60
N VAL A 65 -6.99 -14.56 -10.24
CA VAL A 65 -6.13 -14.81 -9.07
C VAL A 65 -4.76 -14.16 -9.28
N VAL A 66 -4.18 -14.27 -10.48
CA VAL A 66 -2.91 -13.61 -10.81
C VAL A 66 -3.04 -12.09 -10.77
N ASP A 67 -4.14 -11.54 -11.30
CA ASP A 67 -4.38 -10.09 -11.32
C ASP A 67 -4.59 -9.51 -9.91
N THR A 68 -5.32 -10.22 -9.04
CA THR A 68 -5.42 -9.85 -7.62
C THR A 68 -4.08 -9.94 -6.91
N LEU A 69 -3.25 -10.95 -7.22
CA LEU A 69 -1.88 -11.06 -6.71
C LEU A 69 -0.99 -9.91 -7.18
N LEU A 70 -1.15 -9.46 -8.42
CA LEU A 70 -0.43 -8.32 -8.98
C LEU A 70 -0.87 -6.99 -8.33
N VAL A 71 -2.17 -6.78 -8.16
CA VAL A 71 -2.71 -5.61 -7.45
C VAL A 71 -2.24 -5.59 -6.00
N PHE A 72 -2.35 -6.72 -5.29
CA PHE A 72 -1.91 -6.82 -3.89
C PHE A 72 -0.39 -6.71 -3.76
N GLY A 73 0.38 -7.30 -4.68
CA GLY A 73 1.84 -7.20 -4.74
C GLY A 73 2.31 -5.76 -4.99
N LEU A 74 1.68 -5.07 -5.93
CA LEU A 74 1.97 -3.67 -6.23
C LEU A 74 1.57 -2.74 -5.08
N LEU A 75 0.43 -3.00 -4.44
CA LEU A 75 -0.02 -2.27 -3.26
C LEU A 75 0.94 -2.49 -2.07
N ALA A 76 1.39 -3.73 -1.84
CA ALA A 76 2.34 -4.09 -0.79
C ALA A 76 3.71 -3.43 -1.01
N LEU A 77 4.25 -3.45 -2.23
CA LEU A 77 5.52 -2.81 -2.60
C LEU A 77 5.46 -1.28 -2.46
N ARG A 78 4.30 -0.68 -2.77
CA ARG A 78 4.10 0.77 -2.60
C ARG A 78 3.92 1.16 -1.13
N ARG A 79 3.23 0.33 -0.34
CA ARG A 79 3.02 0.57 1.10
C ARG A 79 4.31 0.45 1.89
N ARG A 80 5.27 -0.40 1.47
CA ARG A 80 6.64 -0.42 2.01
C ARG A 80 7.32 0.94 1.97
N ARG A 81 7.15 1.73 0.90
CA ARG A 81 7.79 3.07 0.83
C ARG A 81 7.17 4.07 1.82
N VAL A 82 5.85 4.05 1.99
CA VAL A 82 5.16 4.93 2.96
C VAL A 82 5.50 4.54 4.40
N LEU A 83 5.51 3.24 4.71
CA LEU A 83 5.91 2.74 6.03
C LEU A 83 7.38 3.04 6.32
N SER A 84 8.28 2.86 5.34
CA SER A 84 9.70 3.19 5.52
C SER A 84 9.91 4.67 5.85
N ALA A 85 9.20 5.58 5.19
CA ALA A 85 9.28 7.00 5.49
C ALA A 85 8.73 7.34 6.88
N TRP A 86 7.63 6.70 7.29
CA TRP A 86 7.04 6.89 8.62
C TRP A 86 7.91 6.33 9.74
N VAL A 87 8.47 5.13 9.57
CA VAL A 87 9.42 4.51 10.52
C VAL A 87 10.70 5.34 10.60
N ARG A 88 11.26 5.78 9.47
CA ARG A 88 12.48 6.59 9.44
C ARG A 88 12.27 7.96 10.10
N ARG A 89 11.10 8.57 9.92
CA ARG A 89 10.71 9.79 10.67
C ARG A 89 10.62 9.55 12.18
N ARG A 90 10.08 8.41 12.62
CA ARG A 90 10.05 8.06 14.05
C ARG A 90 11.44 7.81 14.65
N ILE A 91 12.32 7.14 13.91
CA ILE A 91 13.70 6.88 14.36
C ILE A 91 14.47 8.19 14.46
N LEU A 92 14.38 9.06 13.45
CA LEU A 92 15.02 10.38 13.46
C LEU A 92 14.47 11.29 14.56
N ALA A 93 13.15 11.30 14.79
CA ALA A 93 12.54 12.08 15.87
C ALA A 93 12.97 11.58 17.26
N ARG A 94 13.13 10.27 17.45
CA ARG A 94 13.67 9.71 18.70
C ARG A 94 15.15 10.03 18.91
N ALA A 95 15.95 9.98 17.85
CA ALA A 95 17.36 10.35 17.90
C ALA A 95 17.54 11.85 18.24
N GLN A 96 16.69 12.71 17.69
CA GLN A 96 16.69 14.15 18.00
C GLN A 96 16.22 14.44 19.43
N ALA A 97 15.19 13.74 19.92
CA ALA A 97 14.75 13.88 21.31
C ALA A 97 15.81 13.41 22.31
N ALA A 98 16.50 12.30 22.02
CA ALA A 98 17.61 11.81 22.84
C ALA A 98 18.82 12.75 22.80
N GLY A 99 19.15 13.30 21.62
CA GLY A 99 20.23 14.29 21.47
C GLY A 99 19.92 15.61 22.17
N GLY A 100 18.68 16.09 22.10
CA GLY A 100 18.25 17.31 22.80
C GLY A 100 18.28 17.16 24.33
N GLN A 101 17.91 15.98 24.85
CA GLN A 101 18.02 15.69 26.29
C GLN A 101 19.48 15.59 26.75
N ALA A 102 20.37 15.03 25.93
CA ALA A 102 21.80 14.96 26.25
C ALA A 102 22.45 16.35 26.27
N VAL A 103 22.09 17.23 25.33
CA VAL A 103 22.60 18.62 25.28
C VAL A 103 22.08 19.45 26.47
N ALA A 104 20.80 19.32 26.84
CA ALA A 104 20.23 20.01 28.00
C ALA A 104 20.86 19.54 29.33
N ALA A 105 21.08 18.23 29.49
CA ALA A 105 21.76 17.69 30.66
C ALA A 105 23.22 18.20 30.78
N GLN A 106 23.89 18.40 29.64
CA GLN A 106 25.27 18.90 29.60
C GLN A 106 25.36 20.40 29.90
N SER A 107 24.38 21.21 29.49
CA SER A 107 24.30 22.63 29.87
C SER A 107 24.05 22.82 31.36
N ASP A 108 23.15 22.00 31.93
CA ASP A 108 22.80 22.08 33.36
C ASP A 108 24.01 21.69 34.22
N ALA A 109 24.68 20.58 33.89
CA ALA A 109 25.90 20.15 34.59
C ALA A 109 27.03 21.18 34.52
N SER A 110 27.21 21.84 33.36
CA SER A 110 28.22 22.89 33.20
C SER A 110 27.90 24.12 34.05
N SER A 111 26.62 24.48 34.17
CA SER A 111 26.17 25.61 34.98
C SER A 111 26.34 25.37 36.49
N ASP A 112 26.07 24.15 36.97
CA ASP A 112 26.28 23.76 38.36
C ASP A 112 27.77 23.68 38.72
N THR A 113 28.60 23.19 37.79
CA THR A 113 30.07 23.18 37.97
C THR A 113 30.61 24.61 38.05
N ALA A 114 30.12 25.53 37.22
CA ALA A 114 30.51 26.95 37.26
C ALA A 114 30.08 27.63 38.57
N ARG A 115 28.88 27.32 39.08
CA ARG A 115 28.40 27.82 40.38
C ARG A 115 29.23 27.28 41.54
N ALA A 116 29.54 25.99 41.55
CA ALA A 116 30.36 25.37 42.59
C ALA A 116 31.79 25.99 42.63
N SER A 117 32.36 26.27 41.46
CA SER A 117 33.67 26.91 41.32
C SER A 117 33.67 28.37 41.80
N ALA A 118 32.58 29.12 41.56
CA ALA A 118 32.45 30.49 42.04
C ALA A 118 32.33 30.56 43.58
N VAL A 119 31.65 29.58 44.19
CA VAL A 119 31.52 29.48 45.65
C VAL A 119 32.84 29.07 46.31
N SER A 120 33.62 28.18 45.70
CA SER A 120 34.94 27.80 46.24
C SER A 120 35.96 28.93 46.16
N LEU A 121 35.93 29.76 45.11
CA LEU A 121 36.78 30.95 44.99
C LEU A 121 36.40 32.06 45.98
N SER A 122 35.12 32.16 46.34
CA SER A 122 34.64 33.14 47.33
C SER A 122 34.88 32.74 48.79
N SER A 123 35.30 31.50 49.06
CA SER A 123 35.51 30.96 50.42
C SER A 123 36.98 30.70 50.77
N ALA A 124 37.91 31.10 49.90
CA ALA A 124 39.33 31.12 50.24
C ALA A 124 39.62 32.34 51.17
N PRO A 125 40.17 32.12 52.38
CA PRO A 125 40.45 33.17 53.36
C PRO A 125 41.62 34.08 52.97
#